data_AF-A0A841MHW2-F1
#
_entry.id   AF-A0A841MHW2-F1
#
_cell.length_a   1.000
_cell.length_b   1.000
_cell.length_c   1.000
_cell.angle_alpha   90.00
_cell.angle_beta   90.00
_cell.angle_gamma   90.00
#
_symmetry.space_group_name_H-M   'P 1'
#
loop_
_entity.id
_entity.type
_entity.pdbx_description
1 polymer ?
#
loop_
_entity_poly.entity_id
_entity_poly.type
_entity_poly.pdbx_seq_one_letter_code
_entity_poly.pdbx_strand_id
1 'polypeptide(L)'
;MTRIICDTMIWYELSKNTIQVPDPNQYTLVCTKLSLMELAFSPNNLIKLAEVQAAIREIVKVKPQIILHYPWDHATSLIDKDFESAFKIEEDFTMGFLRVLLNHPKEGLISNSFKDKLENIASIRRKNFGEWAHFLNDLNNLDNDVKRALKKYSDATRHLLDFKKWFIHKLNERELGTYSVDTFPWEQFEFYTSIGASYMRKMMFSRMKADGNDENDLRNMIYAQPGDKYWTLEKRWNNLAKEAKMTKYLYQHNE
;
A
#
# COMPACT_ATOMS: atom_id res chain seq x y z
N MET A 1 -2.84 11.99 -20.04
CA MET A 1 -3.69 11.63 -18.88
C MET A 1 -2.78 11.38 -17.69
N THR A 2 -3.16 11.91 -16.54
CA THR A 2 -2.44 11.70 -15.27
C THR A 2 -2.94 10.42 -14.61
N ARG A 3 -2.04 9.54 -14.16
CA ARG A 3 -2.48 8.33 -13.44
C ARG A 3 -2.84 8.67 -12.00
N ILE A 4 -3.83 7.96 -11.47
CA ILE A 4 -4.20 8.00 -10.06
C ILE A 4 -4.03 6.60 -9.49
N ILE A 5 -3.02 6.41 -8.66
CA ILE A 5 -2.81 5.19 -7.88
C ILE A 5 -3.85 5.15 -6.76
N CYS A 6 -4.78 4.20 -6.86
CA CYS A 6 -5.86 4.07 -5.89
C CYS A 6 -5.47 3.11 -4.76
N ASP A 7 -5.67 3.56 -3.52
CA ASP A 7 -5.75 2.71 -2.35
C ASP A 7 -7.01 1.79 -2.42
N THR A 8 -6.99 0.67 -1.72
CA THR A 8 -8.08 -0.31 -1.66
C THR A 8 -9.40 0.31 -1.22
N MET A 9 -9.36 1.21 -0.22
CA MET A 9 -10.55 1.88 0.28
C MET A 9 -11.25 2.75 -0.78
N ILE A 10 -10.51 3.26 -1.77
CA ILE A 10 -11.12 4.02 -2.88
C ILE A 10 -12.10 3.16 -3.67
N TRP A 11 -11.79 1.89 -3.92
CA TRP A 11 -12.67 0.98 -4.66
C TRP A 11 -13.97 0.70 -3.91
N TYR A 12 -13.90 0.56 -2.58
CA TYR A 12 -15.10 0.43 -1.74
C TYR A 12 -15.96 1.68 -1.83
N GLU A 13 -15.37 2.87 -1.70
CA GLU A 13 -16.12 4.13 -1.69
C GLU A 13 -16.71 4.48 -3.07
N LEU A 14 -15.99 4.19 -4.17
CA LEU A 14 -16.55 4.27 -5.52
C LEU A 14 -17.76 3.34 -5.68
N SER A 15 -17.69 2.11 -5.16
CA SER A 15 -18.82 1.15 -5.26
C SER A 15 -20.07 1.59 -4.49
N LYS A 16 -19.89 2.44 -3.47
CA LYS A 16 -20.96 3.04 -2.67
C LYS A 16 -21.47 4.36 -3.23
N ASN A 17 -20.83 4.88 -4.28
CA ASN A 17 -21.06 6.23 -4.83
C ASN A 17 -20.84 7.36 -3.80
N THR A 18 -20.00 7.14 -2.77
CA THR A 18 -19.64 8.18 -1.79
C THR A 18 -18.58 9.13 -2.34
N ILE A 19 -17.83 8.68 -3.36
CA ILE A 19 -16.92 9.47 -4.18
C ILE A 19 -17.20 9.17 -5.66
N GLN A 20 -16.90 10.14 -6.54
CA GLN A 20 -17.14 9.99 -7.98
C GLN A 20 -15.87 9.57 -8.72
N VAL A 21 -16.04 8.79 -9.80
CA VAL A 21 -14.95 8.48 -10.72
C VAL A 21 -14.44 9.80 -11.33
N PRO A 22 -13.14 10.12 -11.24
CA PRO A 22 -12.56 11.31 -11.86
C PRO A 22 -12.75 11.33 -13.38
N ASP A 23 -12.72 12.53 -13.98
CA ASP A 23 -12.88 12.70 -15.44
C ASP A 23 -11.89 11.81 -16.21
N PRO A 24 -12.38 10.82 -16.98
CA PRO A 24 -11.54 9.87 -17.69
C PRO A 24 -10.70 10.52 -18.82
N ASN A 25 -11.03 11.74 -19.25
CA ASN A 25 -10.21 12.47 -20.21
C ASN A 25 -8.96 13.07 -19.56
N GLN A 26 -9.00 13.32 -18.26
CA GLN A 26 -7.89 13.88 -17.50
C GLN A 26 -7.08 12.81 -16.78
N TYR A 27 -7.78 11.81 -16.23
CA TYR A 27 -7.21 10.84 -15.31
C TYR A 27 -7.41 9.39 -15.74
N THR A 28 -6.42 8.57 -15.42
CA THR A 28 -6.51 7.10 -15.53
C THR A 28 -6.37 6.51 -14.14
N LEU A 29 -7.41 5.83 -13.64
CA LEU A 29 -7.31 5.13 -12.36
C LEU A 29 -6.40 3.90 -12.50
N VAL A 30 -5.65 3.61 -11.45
CA VAL A 30 -4.74 2.47 -11.37
C VAL A 30 -5.10 1.61 -10.17
N CYS A 31 -5.38 0.33 -10.42
CA CYS A 31 -5.55 -0.69 -9.39
C CYS A 31 -4.24 -1.46 -9.23
N THR A 32 -3.71 -1.51 -8.01
CA THR A 32 -2.43 -2.17 -7.74
C THR A 32 -2.65 -3.63 -7.36
N LYS A 33 -1.63 -4.46 -7.53
CA LYS A 33 -1.59 -5.83 -7.02
C LYS A 33 -1.91 -5.90 -5.54
N LEU A 34 -1.42 -4.93 -4.76
CA LEU A 34 -1.66 -4.88 -3.33
C LEU A 34 -3.14 -4.65 -3.01
N SER A 35 -3.82 -3.76 -3.74
CA SER A 35 -5.27 -3.58 -3.57
C SER A 35 -6.08 -4.82 -3.94
N LEU A 36 -5.70 -5.50 -5.02
CA LEU A 36 -6.32 -6.77 -5.39
C LEU A 36 -6.12 -7.84 -4.30
N MET A 37 -4.92 -7.92 -3.70
CA MET A 37 -4.64 -8.83 -2.60
C MET A 37 -5.43 -8.51 -1.34
N GLU A 38 -5.55 -7.23 -0.99
CA GLU A 38 -6.35 -6.81 0.15
C GLU A 38 -7.82 -7.19 -0.03
N LEU A 39 -8.39 -7.00 -1.23
CA LEU A 39 -9.74 -7.49 -1.54
C LEU A 39 -9.83 -9.03 -1.46
N ALA A 40 -8.87 -9.75 -2.04
CA ALA A 40 -8.89 -11.21 -2.10
C ALA A 40 -8.77 -11.89 -0.73
N PHE A 41 -8.01 -11.29 0.20
CA PHE A 41 -7.64 -11.92 1.47
C PHE A 41 -8.10 -11.12 2.71
N SER A 42 -9.00 -10.14 2.54
CA SER A 42 -9.55 -9.38 3.66
C SER A 42 -10.48 -10.25 4.52
N PRO A 43 -10.46 -10.07 5.85
CA PRO A 43 -11.51 -10.58 6.72
C PRO A 43 -12.92 -10.15 6.33
N ASN A 44 -13.08 -9.03 5.61
CA ASN A 44 -14.37 -8.57 5.10
C ASN A 44 -15.04 -9.60 4.19
N ASN A 45 -14.29 -10.53 3.59
CA ASN A 45 -14.84 -11.64 2.81
C ASN A 45 -15.76 -12.56 3.63
N LEU A 46 -15.59 -12.58 4.96
CA LEU A 46 -16.35 -13.43 5.87
C LEU A 46 -17.59 -12.73 6.44
N ILE A 47 -17.52 -11.40 6.59
CA ILE A 47 -18.54 -10.61 7.32
C ILE A 47 -19.33 -9.63 6.43
N LYS A 48 -18.72 -9.20 5.32
CA LYS A 48 -19.19 -8.11 4.46
C LYS A 48 -18.99 -8.45 2.98
N LEU A 49 -19.22 -9.71 2.62
CA LEU A 49 -18.94 -10.22 1.27
C LEU A 49 -19.61 -9.38 0.17
N ALA A 50 -20.85 -8.93 0.39
CA ALA A 50 -21.56 -8.07 -0.55
C ALA A 50 -20.83 -6.75 -0.83
N GLU A 51 -20.23 -6.12 0.20
CA GLU A 51 -19.42 -4.90 0.04
C GLU A 51 -18.15 -5.19 -0.76
N VAL A 52 -17.48 -6.31 -0.49
CA VAL A 52 -16.27 -6.71 -1.24
C VAL A 52 -16.61 -6.97 -2.70
N GLN A 53 -17.68 -7.73 -2.97
CA GLN A 53 -18.14 -7.99 -4.33
C GLN A 53 -18.51 -6.69 -5.06
N ALA A 54 -19.10 -5.71 -4.37
CA ALA A 54 -19.41 -4.41 -4.96
C ALA A 54 -18.12 -3.67 -5.38
N ALA A 55 -17.10 -3.64 -4.52
CA ALA A 55 -15.79 -3.06 -4.84
C ALA A 55 -15.13 -3.76 -6.05
N ILE A 56 -15.14 -5.09 -6.09
CA ILE A 56 -14.59 -5.85 -7.22
C ILE A 56 -15.37 -5.56 -8.52
N ARG A 57 -16.71 -5.53 -8.47
CA ARG A 57 -17.54 -5.17 -9.63
C ARG A 57 -17.27 -3.74 -10.10
N GLU A 58 -17.02 -2.81 -9.19
CA GLU A 58 -16.68 -1.44 -9.54
C GLU A 58 -15.32 -1.36 -10.27
N ILE A 59 -14.30 -2.11 -9.82
CA ILE A 59 -13.02 -2.24 -10.54
C ILE A 59 -13.26 -2.74 -11.98
N VAL A 60 -14.07 -3.79 -12.14
CA VAL A 60 -14.38 -4.35 -13.48
C VAL A 60 -15.14 -3.35 -14.36
N LYS A 61 -16.05 -2.58 -13.77
CA LYS A 61 -16.84 -1.56 -14.47
C LYS A 61 -15.98 -0.37 -14.91
N VAL A 62 -15.14 0.15 -14.02
CA VAL A 62 -14.27 1.30 -14.27
C VAL A 62 -13.13 0.96 -15.23
N LYS A 63 -12.71 -0.32 -15.29
CA LYS A 63 -11.61 -0.80 -16.13
C LYS A 63 -10.32 0.01 -15.96
N PRO A 64 -9.80 0.13 -14.73
CA PRO A 64 -8.57 0.86 -14.47
C PRO A 64 -7.37 0.18 -15.16
N GLN A 65 -6.27 0.91 -15.28
CA GLN A 65 -4.98 0.27 -15.51
C GLN A 65 -4.66 -0.63 -14.31
N ILE A 66 -4.17 -1.85 -14.56
CA ILE A 66 -3.82 -2.79 -13.50
C ILE A 66 -2.31 -2.99 -13.49
N ILE A 67 -1.67 -2.79 -12.34
CA ILE A 67 -0.27 -3.16 -12.11
C ILE A 67 -0.26 -4.46 -11.32
N LEU A 68 0.18 -5.56 -11.95
CA LEU A 68 0.15 -6.90 -11.36
C LEU A 68 1.43 -7.28 -10.59
N HIS A 69 2.49 -6.49 -10.70
CA HIS A 69 3.71 -6.67 -9.92
C HIS A 69 3.45 -6.42 -8.43
N TYR A 70 4.05 -7.23 -7.55
CA TYR A 70 4.13 -6.90 -6.13
C TYR A 70 4.95 -5.62 -5.92
N PRO A 71 4.82 -4.90 -4.79
CA PRO A 71 5.44 -3.58 -4.63
C PRO A 71 6.95 -3.58 -4.90
N TRP A 72 7.65 -4.61 -4.42
CA TRP A 72 9.09 -4.74 -4.62
C TRP A 72 9.49 -5.17 -6.04
N ASP A 73 8.67 -5.98 -6.72
CA ASP A 73 8.88 -6.31 -8.14
C ASP A 73 8.62 -5.10 -9.03
N HIS A 74 7.63 -4.28 -8.64
CA HIS A 74 7.38 -3.00 -9.29
C HIS A 74 8.57 -2.05 -9.09
N ALA A 75 9.09 -1.95 -7.87
CA ALA A 75 10.31 -1.18 -7.60
C ALA A 75 11.47 -1.65 -8.49
N THR A 76 11.71 -2.95 -8.59
CA THR A 76 12.75 -3.49 -9.49
C THR A 76 12.48 -3.11 -10.94
N SER A 77 11.25 -3.23 -11.45
CA SER A 77 10.89 -2.89 -12.83
C SER A 77 11.09 -1.42 -13.21
N LEU A 78 11.16 -0.53 -12.22
CA LEU A 78 11.45 0.90 -12.44
C LEU A 78 12.96 1.18 -12.55
N ILE A 79 13.78 0.33 -11.93
CA ILE A 79 15.24 0.44 -11.89
C ILE A 79 15.86 -0.30 -13.08
N ASP A 80 15.40 -1.52 -13.31
CA ASP A 80 15.86 -2.41 -14.37
C ASP A 80 14.75 -2.58 -15.41
N LYS A 81 14.99 -2.05 -16.61
CA LYS A 81 14.03 -2.10 -17.73
C LYS A 81 13.92 -3.50 -18.34
N ASP A 82 14.93 -4.34 -18.13
CA ASP A 82 14.95 -5.71 -18.62
C ASP A 82 14.40 -6.69 -17.57
N PHE A 83 13.96 -6.18 -16.41
CA PHE A 83 13.32 -7.00 -15.38
C PHE A 83 11.99 -7.54 -15.86
N GLU A 84 11.97 -8.85 -16.11
CA GLU A 84 10.76 -9.60 -16.37
C GLU A 84 10.27 -10.25 -15.06
N SER A 85 9.17 -9.75 -14.54
CA SER A 85 8.46 -10.46 -13.47
C SER A 85 7.75 -11.67 -14.07
N ALA A 86 8.09 -12.87 -13.59
CA ALA A 86 7.34 -14.08 -13.92
C ALA A 86 5.95 -14.01 -13.28
N PHE A 87 5.00 -13.35 -13.94
CA PHE A 87 3.59 -13.37 -13.55
C PHE A 87 2.87 -14.48 -14.32
N LYS A 88 2.43 -15.51 -13.60
CA LYS A 88 1.60 -16.57 -14.16
C LYS A 88 0.20 -16.47 -13.55
N ILE A 89 -0.77 -16.07 -14.37
CA ILE A 89 -2.14 -15.82 -13.89
C ILE A 89 -2.79 -17.09 -13.34
N GLU A 90 -2.47 -18.25 -13.90
CA GLU A 90 -2.97 -19.55 -13.48
C GLU A 90 -2.45 -19.95 -12.09
N GLU A 91 -1.28 -19.45 -11.71
CA GLU A 91 -0.64 -19.68 -10.41
C GLU A 91 -0.96 -18.55 -9.41
N ASP A 92 -1.61 -17.47 -9.87
CA ASP A 92 -1.92 -16.32 -9.04
C ASP A 92 -3.20 -16.51 -8.21
N PHE A 93 -3.00 -16.90 -6.95
CA PHE A 93 -4.08 -17.08 -5.99
C PHE A 93 -4.98 -15.85 -5.81
N THR A 94 -4.48 -14.63 -6.05
CA THR A 94 -5.30 -13.41 -5.87
C THR A 94 -6.41 -13.37 -6.89
N MET A 95 -6.08 -13.52 -8.18
CA MET A 95 -7.07 -13.48 -9.26
C MET A 95 -8.06 -14.65 -9.17
N GLY A 96 -7.56 -15.84 -8.82
CA GLY A 96 -8.41 -17.00 -8.55
C GLY A 96 -9.41 -16.72 -7.42
N PHE A 97 -8.95 -16.17 -6.29
CA PHE A 97 -9.81 -15.86 -5.15
C PHE A 97 -10.84 -14.77 -5.50
N LEU A 98 -10.44 -13.68 -6.14
CA LEU A 98 -11.38 -12.63 -6.56
C LEU A 98 -12.50 -13.18 -7.45
N ARG A 99 -12.16 -14.08 -8.39
CA ARG A 99 -13.14 -14.75 -9.25
C ARG A 99 -14.08 -15.62 -8.41
N VAL A 100 -13.58 -16.38 -7.45
CA VAL A 100 -14.43 -17.19 -6.56
C VAL A 100 -15.37 -16.29 -5.76
N LEU A 101 -14.85 -15.24 -5.12
CA LEU A 101 -15.63 -14.29 -4.34
C LEU A 101 -16.79 -13.68 -5.14
N LEU A 102 -16.57 -13.29 -6.41
CA LEU A 102 -17.60 -12.73 -7.28
C LEU A 102 -18.76 -13.69 -7.61
N ASN A 103 -18.49 -15.00 -7.63
CA ASN A 103 -19.46 -16.03 -8.00
C ASN A 103 -20.17 -16.65 -6.79
N HIS A 104 -19.80 -16.27 -5.57
CA HIS A 104 -20.48 -16.70 -4.36
C HIS A 104 -21.79 -15.94 -4.10
N PRO A 105 -22.77 -16.55 -3.39
CA PRO A 105 -23.95 -15.85 -2.88
C PRO A 105 -23.57 -14.63 -2.04
N LYS A 106 -24.35 -13.55 -2.13
CA LYS A 106 -24.04 -12.28 -1.45
C LYS A 106 -24.15 -12.40 0.07
N GLU A 107 -24.98 -13.33 0.52
CA GLU A 107 -25.31 -13.63 1.92
C GLU A 107 -24.10 -14.18 2.68
N GLY A 108 -23.10 -14.70 1.97
CA GLY A 108 -21.83 -15.12 2.56
C GLY A 108 -21.15 -16.26 1.82
N LEU A 109 -19.95 -16.59 2.27
CA LEU A 109 -19.23 -17.75 1.77
C LEU A 109 -19.91 -19.04 2.23
N ILE A 110 -20.18 -19.92 1.28
CA ILE A 110 -20.65 -21.28 1.54
C ILE A 110 -19.56 -21.99 2.33
N SER A 111 -19.95 -22.66 3.41
CA SER A 111 -19.01 -23.41 4.25
C SER A 111 -18.42 -24.57 3.45
N ASN A 112 -17.14 -24.47 3.11
CA ASN A 112 -16.40 -25.46 2.34
C ASN A 112 -14.90 -25.26 2.56
N SER A 113 -14.08 -26.12 1.96
CA SER A 113 -12.62 -26.05 2.06
C SER A 113 -12.01 -24.74 1.54
N PHE A 114 -12.70 -24.01 0.66
CA PHE A 114 -12.27 -22.67 0.24
C PHE A 114 -12.43 -21.65 1.38
N LYS A 115 -13.58 -21.65 2.05
CA LYS A 115 -13.83 -20.79 3.21
C LYS A 115 -12.80 -21.05 4.31
N ASP A 116 -12.54 -22.32 4.65
CA ASP A 116 -11.56 -22.67 5.70
C ASP A 116 -10.14 -22.20 5.35
N LYS A 117 -9.73 -22.35 4.08
CA LYS A 117 -8.43 -21.85 3.59
C LYS A 117 -8.35 -20.33 3.66
N LEU A 118 -9.41 -19.63 3.25
CA LEU A 118 -9.48 -18.18 3.30
C LEU A 118 -9.43 -17.67 4.75
N GLU A 119 -10.16 -18.31 5.67
CA GLU A 119 -10.13 -18.00 7.10
C GLU A 119 -8.72 -18.16 7.67
N ASN A 120 -8.04 -19.27 7.33
CA ASN A 120 -6.66 -19.50 7.75
C ASN A 120 -5.71 -18.41 7.20
N ILE A 121 -5.76 -18.13 5.89
CA ILE A 121 -4.92 -17.08 5.27
C ILE A 121 -5.20 -15.71 5.90
N ALA A 122 -6.47 -15.34 6.06
CA ALA A 122 -6.86 -14.06 6.66
C ALA A 122 -6.39 -13.97 8.13
N SER A 123 -6.47 -15.07 8.89
CA SER A 123 -6.00 -15.16 10.27
C SER A 123 -4.47 -15.01 10.36
N ILE A 124 -3.71 -15.75 9.54
CA ILE A 124 -2.24 -15.64 9.47
C ILE A 124 -1.83 -14.22 9.12
N ARG A 125 -2.45 -13.61 8.10
CA ARG A 125 -2.16 -12.23 7.69
C ARG A 125 -2.43 -11.25 8.83
N ARG A 126 -3.61 -11.34 9.47
CA ARG A 126 -3.97 -10.48 10.60
C ARG A 126 -2.96 -10.63 11.75
N LYS A 127 -2.58 -11.86 12.09
CA LYS A 127 -1.60 -12.15 13.13
C LYS A 127 -0.25 -11.52 12.80
N ASN A 128 0.29 -11.78 11.61
CA ASN A 128 1.60 -11.26 11.20
C ASN A 128 1.62 -9.72 11.19
N PHE A 129 0.56 -9.09 10.68
CA PHE A 129 0.42 -7.63 10.67
C PHE A 129 0.31 -7.05 12.09
N GLY A 130 -0.46 -7.69 12.97
CA GLY A 130 -0.54 -7.31 14.37
C GLY A 130 0.79 -7.45 15.10
N GLU A 131 1.47 -8.59 14.96
CA GLU A 131 2.79 -8.85 15.56
C GLU A 131 3.84 -7.85 15.08
N TRP A 132 3.84 -7.51 13.79
CA TRP A 132 4.73 -6.50 13.24
C TRP A 132 4.45 -5.09 13.78
N ALA A 133 3.18 -4.70 13.86
CA ALA A 133 2.78 -3.43 14.45
C ALA A 133 3.16 -3.35 15.94
N HIS A 134 2.97 -4.44 16.70
CA HIS A 134 3.43 -4.54 18.09
C HIS A 134 4.93 -4.38 18.21
N PHE A 135 5.71 -5.12 17.40
CA PHE A 135 7.16 -5.00 17.36
C PHE A 135 7.60 -3.55 17.09
N LEU A 136 7.02 -2.88 16.09
CA LEU A 136 7.33 -1.48 15.80
C LEU A 136 6.96 -0.55 16.96
N ASN A 137 5.83 -0.80 17.62
CA ASN A 137 5.39 0.00 18.76
C ASN A 137 6.29 -0.16 19.98
N ASP A 138 6.79 -1.37 20.24
CA ASP A 138 7.73 -1.69 21.31
C ASP A 138 9.11 -1.12 21.03
N LEU A 139 9.62 -1.29 19.81
CA LEU A 139 10.88 -0.70 19.35
C LEU A 139 10.89 0.83 19.51
N ASN A 140 9.74 1.47 19.31
CA ASN A 140 9.56 2.92 19.45
C ASN A 140 8.97 3.35 20.80
N ASN A 141 8.89 2.44 21.78
CA ASN A 141 8.44 2.76 23.13
C ASN A 141 9.57 3.39 23.96
N LEU A 142 10.05 4.55 23.52
CA LEU A 142 11.18 5.24 24.15
C LEU A 142 10.74 6.08 25.35
N ASP A 143 11.64 6.24 26.32
CA ASP A 143 11.46 7.15 27.46
C ASP A 143 11.24 8.60 27.02
N ASN A 144 10.51 9.37 27.83
CA ASN A 144 10.17 10.75 27.51
C ASN A 144 11.41 11.64 27.31
N ASP A 145 12.50 11.39 28.04
CA ASP A 145 13.74 12.15 27.91
C ASP A 145 14.42 11.88 26.58
N VAL A 146 14.45 10.61 26.16
CA VAL A 146 14.94 10.19 24.84
C VAL A 146 14.08 10.79 23.75
N LYS A 147 12.74 10.73 23.87
CA LYS A 147 11.81 11.36 22.91
C LYS A 147 12.03 12.86 22.79
N ARG A 148 12.23 13.57 23.91
CA ARG A 148 12.53 15.01 23.92
C ARG A 148 13.85 15.31 23.24
N ALA A 149 14.90 14.53 23.53
CA ALA A 149 16.19 14.67 22.88
C ALA A 149 16.09 14.42 21.37
N LEU A 150 15.45 13.32 20.95
CA LEU A 150 15.21 13.01 19.54
C LEU A 150 14.40 14.11 18.86
N LYS A 151 13.33 14.63 19.48
CA LYS A 151 12.56 15.72 18.87
C LYS A 151 13.39 16.99 18.69
N LYS A 152 14.29 17.30 19.63
CA LYS A 152 15.13 18.50 19.60
C LYS A 152 16.31 18.39 18.63
N TYR A 153 16.92 17.21 18.54
CA TYR A 153 18.18 17.01 17.81
C TYR A 153 18.04 16.11 16.56
N SER A 154 16.85 15.56 16.28
CA SER A 154 16.63 14.78 15.06
C SER A 154 16.69 15.66 13.82
N ASP A 155 17.43 15.18 12.84
CA ASP A 155 17.50 15.75 11.50
C ASP A 155 16.64 14.91 10.56
N ALA A 156 15.66 15.55 9.91
CA ALA A 156 14.80 14.91 8.93
C ALA A 156 15.61 14.33 7.74
N THR A 157 16.73 14.97 7.39
CA THR A 157 17.62 14.52 6.31
C THR A 157 18.29 13.20 6.67
N ARG A 158 18.77 13.07 7.92
CA ARG A 158 19.33 11.81 8.42
C ARG A 158 18.29 10.68 8.45
N HIS A 159 17.07 10.95 8.91
CA HIS A 159 16.00 9.94 8.89
C HIS A 159 15.63 9.50 7.47
N LEU A 160 15.62 10.44 6.51
CA LEU A 160 15.45 10.10 5.11
C LEU A 160 16.59 9.22 4.59
N LEU A 161 17.84 9.54 4.92
CA LEU A 161 19.00 8.73 4.55
C LEU A 161 18.93 7.31 5.15
N ASP A 162 18.55 7.19 6.43
CA ASP A 162 18.41 5.90 7.11
C ASP A 162 17.29 5.06 6.47
N PHE A 163 16.16 5.69 6.12
CA PHE A 163 15.07 5.01 5.41
C PHE A 163 15.50 4.57 4.00
N LYS A 164 16.25 5.40 3.27
CA LYS A 164 16.83 5.06 1.97
C LYS A 164 17.79 3.86 2.05
N LYS A 165 18.65 3.82 3.07
CA LYS A 165 19.53 2.66 3.32
C LYS A 165 18.73 1.39 3.58
N TRP A 166 17.69 1.47 4.40
CA TRP A 166 16.79 0.34 4.64
C TRP A 166 16.09 -0.13 3.37
N PHE A 167 15.61 0.79 2.53
CA PHE A 167 14.97 0.47 1.25
C PHE A 167 15.90 -0.29 0.30
N ILE A 168 17.14 0.20 0.14
CA ILE A 168 18.16 -0.49 -0.66
C ILE A 168 18.50 -1.85 -0.08
N HIS A 169 18.63 -1.96 1.24
CA HIS A 169 18.87 -3.24 1.89
C HIS A 169 17.76 -4.25 1.55
N LYS A 170 16.50 -3.83 1.56
CA LYS A 170 15.37 -4.68 1.13
C LYS A 170 15.39 -5.07 -0.33
N LEU A 171 15.91 -4.24 -1.23
CA LEU A 171 16.10 -4.61 -2.62
C LEU A 171 17.28 -5.58 -2.80
N ASN A 172 18.40 -5.35 -2.13
CA ASN A 172 19.60 -6.19 -2.22
C ASN A 172 19.39 -7.58 -1.59
N GLU A 173 18.56 -7.71 -0.56
CA GLU A 173 18.15 -9.01 0.02
C GLU A 173 17.47 -9.94 -1.00
N ARG A 174 16.98 -9.40 -2.13
CA ARG A 174 16.29 -10.17 -3.17
C ARG A 174 17.23 -10.66 -4.29
N GLU A 175 18.54 -10.52 -4.13
CA GLU A 175 19.59 -10.97 -5.08
C GLU A 175 19.51 -10.36 -6.50
N LEU A 176 18.81 -9.24 -6.66
CA LEU A 176 18.58 -8.57 -7.97
C LEU A 176 19.67 -7.54 -8.34
N GLY A 177 20.79 -7.53 -7.63
CA GLY A 177 21.89 -6.56 -7.79
C GLY A 177 22.39 -5.97 -6.47
N THR A 178 23.52 -5.25 -6.51
CA THR A 178 24.03 -4.48 -5.36
C THR A 178 23.81 -3.00 -5.60
N TYR A 179 22.70 -2.48 -5.10
CA TYR A 179 22.39 -1.05 -5.13
C TYR A 179 23.12 -0.30 -4.01
N SER A 180 23.49 0.96 -4.27
CA SER A 180 24.04 1.88 -3.27
C SER A 180 23.21 3.15 -3.21
N VAL A 181 23.27 3.88 -2.09
CA VAL A 181 22.47 5.10 -1.91
C VAL A 181 22.82 6.16 -2.96
N ASP A 182 24.06 6.20 -3.42
CA ASP A 182 24.56 7.26 -4.30
C ASP A 182 24.18 7.05 -5.77
N THR A 183 23.97 5.80 -6.18
CA THR A 183 23.66 5.44 -7.58
C THR A 183 22.19 5.12 -7.82
N PHE A 184 21.37 5.10 -6.76
CA PHE A 184 19.98 4.70 -6.84
C PHE A 184 19.07 5.80 -7.43
N PRO A 185 18.09 5.47 -8.30
CA PRO A 185 17.20 6.45 -8.94
C PRO A 185 16.11 6.95 -7.96
N TRP A 186 16.51 7.73 -6.95
CA TRP A 186 15.62 8.16 -5.87
C TRP A 186 14.41 8.99 -6.30
N GLU A 187 14.46 9.65 -7.46
CA GLU A 187 13.34 10.43 -8.00
C GLU A 187 12.08 9.57 -8.18
N GLN A 188 12.25 8.30 -8.57
CA GLN A 188 11.16 7.34 -8.79
C GLN A 188 10.47 6.92 -7.49
N PHE A 189 11.13 7.12 -6.34
CA PHE A 189 10.68 6.65 -5.04
C PHE A 189 10.53 7.80 -4.02
N GLU A 190 10.54 9.06 -4.48
CA GLU A 190 10.55 10.21 -3.57
C GLU A 190 9.30 10.25 -2.67
N PHE A 191 8.13 9.86 -3.20
CA PHE A 191 6.87 9.84 -2.45
C PHE A 191 6.93 8.82 -1.31
N TYR A 192 7.21 7.56 -1.66
CA TYR A 192 7.36 6.46 -0.72
C TYR A 192 8.43 6.74 0.35
N THR A 193 9.64 7.13 -0.07
CA THR A 193 10.77 7.32 0.87
C THR A 193 10.58 8.50 1.80
N SER A 194 9.96 9.58 1.32
CA SER A 194 9.73 10.77 2.15
C SER A 194 8.60 10.56 3.16
N ILE A 195 7.53 9.87 2.77
CA ILE A 195 6.45 9.50 3.71
C ILE A 195 6.95 8.45 4.69
N GLY A 196 7.65 7.42 4.23
CA GLY A 196 8.20 6.36 5.08
C GLY A 196 9.17 6.88 6.13
N ALA A 197 10.10 7.76 5.74
CA ALA A 197 11.00 8.43 6.68
C ALA A 197 10.23 9.29 7.71
N SER A 198 9.20 10.01 7.27
CA SER A 198 8.36 10.84 8.15
C SER A 198 7.55 10.00 9.13
N TYR A 199 7.02 8.87 8.67
CA TYR A 199 6.27 7.90 9.46
C TYR A 199 7.16 7.29 10.56
N MET A 200 8.31 6.73 10.18
CA MET A 200 9.27 6.13 11.13
C MET A 200 9.73 7.16 12.16
N ARG A 201 10.09 8.38 11.69
CA ARG A 201 10.49 9.48 12.56
C ARG A 201 9.39 9.84 13.57
N LYS A 202 8.12 9.90 13.15
CA LYS A 202 7.01 10.19 14.05
C LYS A 202 6.74 9.10 15.06
N MET A 203 6.89 7.83 14.71
CA MET A 203 6.74 6.74 15.67
C MET A 203 7.73 6.88 16.84
N MET A 204 8.96 7.34 16.58
CA MET A 204 10.00 7.46 17.60
C MET A 204 9.66 8.48 18.71
N PHE A 205 9.06 9.64 18.38
CA PHE A 205 8.91 10.73 19.36
C PHE A 205 7.54 11.41 19.43
N SER A 206 6.56 10.96 18.66
CA SER A 206 5.18 11.47 18.74
C SER A 206 4.25 10.47 19.43
N ARG A 207 2.94 10.73 19.39
CA ARG A 207 1.91 9.78 19.85
C ARG A 207 1.50 8.78 18.76
N MET A 208 2.10 8.85 17.57
CA MET A 208 1.83 7.93 16.48
C MET A 208 2.23 6.50 16.87
N LYS A 209 1.37 5.55 16.51
CA LYS A 209 1.57 4.12 16.73
C LYS A 209 1.34 3.39 15.41
N ALA A 210 2.12 2.33 15.20
CA ALA A 210 1.91 1.40 14.11
C ALA A 210 0.60 0.65 14.32
N ASP A 211 -0.13 0.49 13.23
CA ASP A 211 -1.30 -0.35 13.05
C ASP A 211 -0.96 -1.45 12.02
N GLY A 212 -1.73 -2.53 12.03
CA GLY A 212 -1.43 -3.73 11.26
C GLY A 212 -1.35 -3.49 9.75
N ASN A 213 -2.20 -2.60 9.19
CA ASN A 213 -2.19 -2.35 7.75
C ASN A 213 -1.17 -1.30 7.30
N ASP A 214 -0.56 -0.55 8.22
CA ASP A 214 0.22 0.64 7.85
C ASP A 214 1.37 0.33 6.88
N GLU A 215 1.96 -0.86 7.01
CA GLU A 215 3.04 -1.28 6.11
C GLU A 215 2.54 -1.54 4.69
N ASN A 216 1.35 -2.11 4.52
CA ASN A 216 0.77 -2.29 3.19
C ASN A 216 0.42 -0.93 2.58
N ASP A 217 -0.21 -0.05 3.34
CA ASP A 217 -0.58 1.28 2.86
C ASP A 217 0.67 2.06 2.41
N LEU A 218 1.74 2.00 3.21
CA LEU A 218 3.01 2.60 2.86
C LEU A 218 3.61 1.94 1.61
N ARG A 219 3.62 0.60 1.50
CA ARG A 219 4.12 -0.10 0.30
C ARG A 219 3.30 0.19 -0.95
N ASN A 220 2.01 0.51 -0.84
CA ASN A 220 1.20 0.92 -1.98
C ASN A 220 1.69 2.25 -2.60
N MET A 221 2.38 3.08 -1.82
CA MET A 221 2.96 4.33 -2.32
C MET A 221 4.15 4.12 -3.25
N ILE A 222 4.74 2.92 -3.29
CA ILE A 222 5.81 2.56 -4.25
C ILE A 222 5.31 2.66 -5.70
N TYR A 223 4.02 2.40 -5.95
CA TYR A 223 3.46 2.46 -7.30
C TYR A 223 3.30 3.89 -7.85
N ALA A 224 3.44 4.93 -7.01
CA ALA A 224 3.30 6.32 -7.44
C ALA A 224 4.64 6.88 -7.91
N GLN A 225 4.72 7.23 -9.19
CA GLN A 225 5.89 7.81 -9.85
C GLN A 225 5.74 9.33 -10.03
N PRO A 226 6.83 10.07 -10.28
CA PRO A 226 6.74 11.49 -10.61
C PRO A 226 5.71 11.78 -11.71
N GLY A 227 4.77 12.67 -11.40
CA GLY A 227 3.64 13.01 -12.29
C GLY A 227 2.35 12.26 -11.96
N ASP A 228 2.40 11.14 -11.25
CA ASP A 228 1.20 10.44 -10.78
C ASP A 228 0.55 11.14 -9.59
N LYS A 229 -0.71 10.79 -9.34
CA LYS A 229 -1.42 11.06 -8.09
C LYS A 229 -1.64 9.77 -7.31
N TYR A 230 -1.84 9.91 -6.01
CA TYR A 230 -2.14 8.88 -5.04
C TYR A 230 -3.45 9.25 -4.34
N TRP A 231 -4.41 8.34 -4.35
CA TRP A 231 -5.72 8.58 -3.77
C TRP A 231 -5.94 7.66 -2.58
N THR A 232 -6.01 8.26 -1.40
CA THR A 232 -6.36 7.60 -0.13
C THR A 232 -7.25 8.52 0.69
N LEU A 233 -8.17 7.93 1.45
CA LEU A 233 -9.03 8.67 2.39
C LEU A 233 -8.44 8.71 3.80
N GLU A 234 -7.30 8.07 4.02
CA GLU A 234 -6.71 8.00 5.33
C GLU A 234 -6.04 9.32 5.73
N LYS A 235 -6.53 9.89 6.83
CA LYS A 235 -6.00 11.16 7.37
C LYS A 235 -4.52 11.04 7.72
N ARG A 236 -4.06 9.87 8.16
CA ARG A 236 -2.66 9.59 8.54
C ARG A 236 -1.72 9.89 7.38
N TRP A 237 -1.93 9.21 6.25
CA TRP A 237 -1.08 9.34 5.06
C TRP A 237 -1.20 10.72 4.42
N ASN A 238 -2.40 11.29 4.36
CA ASN A 238 -2.64 12.65 3.87
C ASN A 238 -1.88 13.71 4.71
N ASN A 239 -1.86 13.56 6.04
CA ASN A 239 -1.14 14.49 6.92
C ASN A 239 0.37 14.32 6.81
N LEU A 240 0.88 13.09 6.74
CA LEU A 240 2.30 12.81 6.54
C LEU A 240 2.80 13.36 5.20
N ALA A 241 2.02 13.20 4.13
CA ALA A 241 2.35 13.77 2.82
C ALA A 241 2.41 15.31 2.86
N LYS A 242 1.51 15.98 3.59
CA LYS A 242 1.56 17.44 3.79
C LYS A 242 2.83 17.87 4.52
N GLU A 243 3.15 17.21 5.62
CA GLU A 243 4.33 17.51 6.44
C GLU A 243 5.64 17.25 5.69
N ALA A 244 5.68 16.18 4.90
CA ALA A 244 6.81 15.83 4.05
C ALA A 244 6.90 16.68 2.77
N LYS A 245 5.99 17.65 2.57
CA LYS A 245 5.88 18.50 1.36
C LYS A 245 5.68 17.70 0.07
N MET A 246 4.99 16.57 0.17
CA MET A 246 4.67 15.66 -0.93
C MET A 246 3.21 15.76 -1.41
N THR A 247 2.54 16.89 -1.15
CA THR A 247 1.15 17.12 -1.59
C THR A 247 0.96 17.07 -3.10
N LYS A 248 2.03 17.31 -3.88
CA LYS A 248 2.02 17.17 -5.34
C LYS A 248 1.58 15.78 -5.81
N TYR A 249 1.78 14.75 -4.99
CA TYR A 249 1.34 13.39 -5.24
C TYR A 249 -0.09 13.12 -4.79
N LEU A 250 -0.73 13.94 -3.98
CA LEU A 250 -2.08 13.63 -3.50
C LEU A 250 -3.13 13.97 -4.57
N TYR A 251 -4.05 13.05 -4.82
CA TYR A 251 -5.30 13.37 -5.49
C TYR A 251 -6.27 13.96 -4.46
N GLN A 252 -6.80 15.14 -4.75
CA GLN A 252 -7.91 15.72 -4.00
C GLN A 252 -9.10 15.73 -4.94
N HIS A 253 -10.16 15.02 -4.56
CA HIS A 253 -11.43 15.15 -5.25
C HIS A 253 -11.94 16.56 -4.92
N ASN A 254 -11.88 17.47 -5.88
CA ASN A 254 -12.59 18.72 -5.75
C ASN A 254 -14.08 18.39 -5.81
N GLU A 255 -14.83 18.78 -4.77
CA GLU A 255 -16.30 18.76 -4.79
C GLU A 255 -16.87 19.54 -5.97
#